data_AF-T1BKD0-F1
#
_entry.id   AF-T1BKD0-F1
#
_cell.length_a   1.000
_cell.length_b   1.000
_cell.length_c   1.000
_cell.angle_alpha   90.00
_cell.angle_beta   90.00
_cell.angle_gamma   90.00
#
_symmetry.space_group_name_H-M   'P 1'
#
loop_
_entity.id
_entity.type
_entity.pdbx_description
1 polymer ?
#
loop_
_entity_poly.entity_id
_entity_poly.type
_entity_poly.pdbx_seq_one_letter_code
_entity_poly.pdbx_strand_id
1 'polypeptide(L)' 'PVDENIYKLTPAQRQQRGIRELPGSLGEALDCLEADRAFLKPAFADSLLDTYIEIKREEQLELNLRPHPYEFYKYLDV' A
#
# COMPACT_ATOMS: atom_id res chain seq x y z
N PRO A 1 15.74 -15.43 -6.03
CA PRO A 1 16.49 -14.25 -5.58
C PRO A 1 16.95 -13.46 -6.81
N VAL A 2 16.90 -12.12 -6.77
CA VAL A 2 17.39 -11.27 -7.87
C VAL A 2 18.75 -10.75 -7.47
N ASP A 3 19.80 -11.10 -8.22
CA ASP A 3 21.20 -10.76 -7.89
C ASP A 3 21.63 -9.37 -8.42
N GLU A 4 20.70 -8.64 -9.05
CA GLU A 4 20.93 -7.30 -9.62
C GLU A 4 20.19 -6.22 -8.82
N ASN A 5 20.70 -4.99 -8.88
CA ASN A 5 20.08 -3.85 -8.21
C ASN A 5 18.74 -3.49 -8.88
N ILE A 6 17.64 -3.88 -8.23
CA ILE A 6 16.26 -3.67 -8.69
C ILE A 6 15.87 -2.21 -8.91
N TYR A 7 16.54 -1.25 -8.25
CA TYR A 7 16.26 0.19 -8.41
C TYR A 7 16.80 0.75 -9.73
N LYS A 8 17.71 0.04 -10.41
CA LYS A 8 18.24 0.42 -11.72
C LYS A 8 17.45 -0.18 -12.88
N LEU A 9 16.53 -1.10 -12.59
CA LEU A 9 15.72 -1.76 -13.61
C LEU A 9 14.51 -0.90 -13.94
N THR A 10 14.16 -0.86 -15.22
CA THR A 10 12.91 -0.21 -15.66
C THR A 10 11.69 -1.04 -15.21
N PRO A 11 10.49 -0.45 -15.12
CA PRO A 11 9.26 -1.19 -14.80
C PRO A 11 9.05 -2.41 -15.72
N ALA A 12 9.32 -2.25 -17.03
CA ALA A 12 9.22 -3.33 -18.00
C ALA A 12 10.21 -4.48 -17.73
N GLN A 13 11.46 -4.15 -17.37
CA GLN A 13 12.47 -5.16 -17.02
C GLN A 13 12.12 -5.91 -15.74
N ARG A 14 11.55 -5.22 -14.73
CA ARG A 14 11.08 -5.85 -13.49
C ARG A 14 9.94 -6.82 -13.76
N GLN A 15 8.99 -6.43 -14.62
CA GLN A 15 7.87 -7.27 -15.03
C GLN A 15 8.33 -8.53 -15.80
N GLN A 16 9.26 -8.38 -16.77
CA GLN A 16 9.82 -9.51 -17.52
C GLN A 16 10.50 -10.55 -16.63
N ARG A 17 11.07 -10.11 -15.50
CA ARG A 17 11.75 -10.95 -14.51
C ARG A 17 10.80 -11.51 -13.45
N GLY A 18 9.50 -11.26 -13.56
CA GLY A 18 8.49 -11.72 -12.60
C GLY A 18 8.57 -11.04 -11.23
N ILE A 19 9.24 -9.89 -11.15
CA ILE A 19 9.35 -9.12 -9.91
C ILE A 19 8.03 -8.37 -9.71
N ARG A 20 7.27 -8.78 -8.69
CA ARG A 20 6.04 -8.08 -8.29
C ARG A 20 6.38 -6.85 -7.46
N GLU A 21 5.55 -5.83 -7.58
CA GLU A 21 5.67 -4.61 -6.78
C GLU A 21 4.84 -4.74 -5.50
N LEU A 22 5.25 -4.01 -4.47
CA LEU A 22 4.48 -3.87 -3.25
C LEU A 22 3.32 -2.89 -3.49
N PRO A 23 2.25 -2.97 -2.68
CA PRO A 23 1.18 -1.97 -2.70
C PRO A 23 1.73 -0.54 -2.60
N GLY A 24 1.23 0.37 -3.44
CA GLY A 24 1.69 1.75 -3.53
C GLY A 24 1.08 2.67 -2.47
N SER A 25 0.05 2.20 -1.77
CA SER A 25 -0.62 2.94 -0.70
C SER A 25 -1.04 2.00 0.44
N LEU A 26 -1.34 2.58 1.60
CA LEU A 26 -1.92 1.84 2.71
C LEU A 26 -3.25 1.16 2.30
N GLY A 27 -4.05 1.81 1.46
CA GLY A 27 -5.37 1.33 1.03
C GLY A 27 -5.24 0.08 0.18
N GLU A 28 -4.33 0.11 -0.80
CA GLU A 28 -4.01 -1.08 -1.59
C GLU A 28 -3.47 -2.22 -0.71
N ALA A 29 -2.66 -1.91 0.31
CA ALA A 29 -2.17 -2.92 1.23
C ALA A 29 -3.30 -3.55 2.07
N LEU A 30 -4.28 -2.74 2.51
CA LEU A 30 -5.47 -3.21 3.21
C LEU A 30 -6.37 -4.05 2.29
N ASP A 31 -6.51 -3.68 1.02
CA ASP A 31 -7.26 -4.47 0.03
C ASP A 31 -6.59 -5.83 -0.22
N CYS A 32 -5.26 -5.86 -0.32
CA CYS A 32 -4.50 -7.11 -0.42
C CYS A 32 -4.66 -7.98 0.84
N LEU A 33 -4.60 -7.37 2.04
CA LEU A 33 -4.83 -8.08 3.29
C LEU A 33 -6.25 -8.65 3.36
N GLU A 34 -7.24 -7.87 2.96
CA GLU A 34 -8.64 -8.29 2.93
C GLU A 34 -8.86 -9.49 2.00
N ALA A 35 -8.21 -9.48 0.83
CA ALA A 35 -8.29 -10.53 -0.18
C ALA A 35 -7.57 -11.83 0.20
N ASP A 36 -6.47 -11.76 0.96
CA ASP A 36 -5.67 -12.94 1.34
C ASP A 36 -5.23 -12.89 2.82
N ARG A 37 -6.17 -13.16 3.74
CA ARG A 37 -5.89 -13.25 5.19
C ARG A 37 -6.02 -14.65 5.78
N ALA A 38 -6.31 -15.67 4.96
CA ALA A 38 -6.56 -17.02 5.46
C ALA A 38 -5.36 -17.62 6.22
N PHE A 39 -4.15 -17.27 5.79
CA PHE A 39 -2.90 -17.72 6.43
C PHE A 39 -2.70 -17.13 7.84
N LEU A 40 -3.39 -16.05 8.20
CA LEU A 40 -3.28 -15.38 9.50
C LEU A 40 -4.22 -15.94 10.56
N LYS A 41 -5.24 -16.71 10.17
CA LYS A 41 -6.26 -17.27 11.08
C LYS A 41 -5.73 -18.10 12.26
N PRO A 42 -4.61 -18.82 12.16
CA PRO A 42 -4.06 -19.54 13.31
C PRO A 42 -3.52 -18.64 14.42
N ALA A 43 -3.20 -17.37 14.12
CA ALA A 43 -2.58 -16.42 15.04
C ALA A 43 -3.50 -15.24 15.38
N PHE A 44 -4.41 -14.88 14.49
CA PHE A 44 -5.29 -13.72 14.61
C PHE A 44 -6.75 -14.12 14.43
N ALA A 45 -7.62 -13.61 15.29
CA ALA A 45 -9.07 -13.75 15.12
C ALA A 45 -9.56 -12.87 13.97
N ASP A 46 -10.56 -13.35 13.22
CA ASP A 46 -11.14 -12.60 12.09
C ASP A 46 -11.65 -11.21 12.55
N SER A 47 -12.30 -11.13 13.72
CA SER A 47 -12.80 -9.87 14.30
C SER A 47 -11.70 -8.83 14.58
N LEU A 48 -10.50 -9.29 14.95
CA LEU A 48 -9.37 -8.40 15.18
C LEU A 48 -8.86 -7.83 13.84
N LEU A 49 -8.80 -8.67 12.80
CA LEU A 49 -8.37 -8.23 11.47
C LEU A 49 -9.39 -7.26 10.87
N ASP A 50 -10.69 -7.51 11.01
CA ASP A 50 -11.74 -6.61 10.56
C ASP A 50 -11.63 -5.24 11.23
N THR A 51 -11.54 -5.22 12.57
CA THR A 51 -11.39 -3.98 13.34
C THR A 51 -10.11 -3.22 12.95
N TYR A 52 -9.01 -3.95 12.74
CA TYR A 52 -7.75 -3.34 12.31
C TYR A 52 -7.85 -2.68 10.94
N ILE A 53 -8.49 -3.36 9.98
CA ILE A 53 -8.73 -2.81 8.63
C ILE A 53 -9.58 -1.56 8.72
N GLU A 54 -10.66 -1.56 9.49
CA GLU A 54 -11.54 -0.40 9.68
C GLU A 54 -10.77 0.81 10.22
N ILE A 55 -10.03 0.64 11.33
CA ILE A 55 -9.23 1.71 11.93
C ILE A 55 -8.23 2.29 10.93
N LYS A 56 -7.56 1.42 10.16
CA LYS A 56 -6.55 1.85 9.19
C LYS A 56 -7.13 2.52 7.95
N ARG A 57 -8.33 2.13 7.52
CA ARG A 57 -9.06 2.84 6.46
C ARG A 57 -9.47 4.24 6.91
N GLU A 58 -9.92 4.40 8.15
CA GLU A 58 -10.24 5.70 8.73
C GLU A 58 -8.99 6.59 8.82
N GLU A 59 -7.87 6.06 9.32
CA GLU A 59 -6.58 6.78 9.38
C GLU A 59 -6.14 7.27 7.99
N GLN A 60 -6.25 6.43 6.97
CA GLN A 60 -5.95 6.83 5.59
C GLN A 60 -6.87 7.94 5.09
N LEU A 61 -8.18 7.81 5.34
CA LEU A 61 -9.16 8.80 4.90
C LEU A 61 -8.84 10.16 5.51
N GLU A 62 -8.55 10.19 6.81
CA GLU A 62 -8.16 11.40 7.52
C GLU A 62 -6.94 12.07 6.88
N LEU A 63 -5.90 11.32 6.51
CA LEU A 63 -4.73 11.87 5.84
C LEU A 63 -5.09 12.44 4.45
N ASN A 64 -5.90 11.72 3.68
CA ASN A 64 -6.28 12.12 2.32
C ASN A 64 -7.20 13.35 2.27
N LEU A 65 -7.95 13.61 3.34
CA LEU A 65 -8.83 14.80 3.44
C LEU A 65 -8.05 16.10 3.71
N ARG A 66 -6.77 16.01 4.10
CA ARG A 66 -5.95 17.17 4.44
C ARG A 66 -5.00 17.47 3.28
N PRO A 67 -4.97 18.72 2.76
CA PRO A 67 -4.05 19.08 1.71
C PRO A 67 -2.61 18.98 2.21
N HIS A 68 -1.74 18.36 1.42
CA HIS A 68 -0.34 18.22 1.77
C HIS A 68 0.41 19.54 1.48
N PRO A 69 1.37 19.99 2.32
CA PRO A 69 2.11 21.23 2.07
C PRO A 69 2.71 21.35 0.66
N TYR A 70 3.12 20.22 0.08
CA TYR A 70 3.64 20.15 -1.29
C TYR A 70 2.61 20.54 -2.37
N GLU A 71 1.32 20.33 -2.12
CA GLU A 71 0.25 20.72 -3.03
C GLU A 71 0.11 22.24 -3.10
N PHE A 72 0.33 22.96 -2.00
CA PHE A 72 0.38 24.43 -2.02
C PHE A 72 1.50 24.94 -2.91
N TYR A 73 2.71 24.38 -2.82
CA TYR A 73 3.81 24.74 -3.72
C TYR A 73 3.49 24.50 -5.21
N LYS A 74 2.61 23.53 -5.51
CA LYS A 74 2.25 23.20 -6.90
C LYS A 74 1.09 24.03 -7.45
N TYR A 75 0.13 24.40 -6.61
CA TYR A 75 -1.17 24.90 -7.09
C TYR A 75 -1.60 26.24 -6.50
N LEU A 76 -0.90 26.79 -5.51
CA LEU A 76 -1.31 28.05 -4.85
C LEU A 76 -1.10 29.29 -5.74
N ASP A 77 -0.04 29.31 -6.55
CA ASP A 77 0.34 30.45 -7.40
C ASP A 77 -0.11 30.30 -8.88
N VAL A 78 -1.01 29.36 -9.17
CA VAL A 78 -1.57 29.14 -10.52
C VAL A 78 -2.77 30.03 -10.77
#